data_AF-A0A7V4PR58-F1
#
_entry.id   AF-A0A7V4PR58-F1
#
_cell.length_a   1.000
_cell.length_b   1.000
_cell.length_c   1.000
_cell.angle_alpha   90.00
_cell.angle_beta   90.00
_cell.angle_gamma   90.00
#
_symmetry.space_group_name_H-M   'P 1'
#
loop_
_entity.id
_entity.type
_entity.pdbx_description
1 polymer ?
#
loop_
_entity_poly.entity_id
_entity_poly.type
_entity_poly.pdbx_seq_one_letter_code
_entity_poly.pdbx_strand_id
1 'polypeptide(L)'
;VVDLSHMNREGFFQALEVSGAPLLVSHSNACTLTDHPRNLTDDQMKAIAQQGGLVGIFAIPDPVAKKDASLEDLLRHVDYMVGLMGIEHVALGLDFIKYDGPRTLKDRNHPLHKRVYVKDFEEIEDLPRFIEGLERHGYKEKDIAAILGENYLRVLKSMLPER
;
A
#
# COMPACT_ATOMS: atom_id res chain seq x y z
N VAL A 1 16.61 -0.26 5.28
CA VAL A 1 15.39 -0.18 4.45
C VAL A 1 15.15 1.29 4.15
N VAL A 2 14.99 1.65 2.88
CA VAL A 2 14.57 3.01 2.48
C VAL A 2 13.10 2.92 2.06
N ASP A 3 12.25 3.70 2.72
CA ASP A 3 10.82 3.78 2.45
C ASP A 3 10.49 5.10 1.75
N LEU A 4 9.79 5.03 0.62
CA LEU A 4 9.47 6.17 -0.22
C LEU A 4 7.98 6.55 -0.19
N SER A 5 7.19 5.99 0.73
CA SER A 5 5.87 6.55 1.04
C SER A 5 5.98 8.05 1.32
N HIS A 6 5.08 8.85 0.73
CA HIS A 6 5.06 10.32 0.78
C HIS A 6 6.15 11.06 -0.03
N MET A 7 7.09 10.35 -0.66
CA MET A 7 8.09 10.99 -1.50
C MET A 7 7.46 11.57 -2.78
N ASN A 8 7.94 12.74 -3.22
CA ASN A 8 7.55 13.28 -4.52
C ASN A 8 8.19 12.48 -5.67
N ARG A 9 7.71 12.68 -6.91
CA ARG A 9 8.20 11.91 -8.07
C ARG A 9 9.69 12.10 -8.32
N GLU A 10 10.20 13.32 -8.20
CA GLU A 10 11.61 13.62 -8.47
C GLU A 10 12.54 12.94 -7.45
N GLY A 11 12.27 13.12 -6.16
CA GLY A 11 13.02 12.50 -5.07
C GLY A 11 12.91 10.98 -5.08
N PHE A 12 11.78 10.43 -5.55
CA PHE A 12 11.63 9.00 -5.76
C PHE A 12 12.66 8.46 -6.78
N PHE A 13 12.79 9.09 -7.95
CA PHE A 13 13.74 8.63 -8.98
C PHE A 13 15.19 8.90 -8.60
N GLN A 14 15.47 9.99 -7.88
CA GLN A 14 16.80 10.23 -7.31
C GLN A 14 17.17 9.15 -6.28
N ALA A 15 16.24 8.76 -5.40
CA ALA A 15 16.46 7.67 -4.45
C ALA A 15 16.70 6.33 -5.15
N LEU A 16 15.96 6.06 -6.23
CA LEU A 16 16.14 4.87 -7.07
C LEU A 16 17.53 4.82 -7.71
N GLU A 17 18.01 5.94 -8.25
CA GLU A 17 19.32 6.05 -8.91
C GLU A 17 20.48 5.74 -7.95
N VAL A 18 20.39 6.19 -6.69
CA VAL A 18 21.47 6.02 -5.72
C VAL A 18 21.34 4.75 -4.88
N SER A 19 20.17 4.12 -4.84
CA SER A 19 19.94 2.96 -3.97
C SER A 19 20.53 1.68 -4.56
N GLY A 20 21.50 1.10 -3.85
CA GLY A 20 22.04 -0.23 -4.15
C GLY A 20 21.21 -1.39 -3.59
N ALA A 21 20.12 -1.11 -2.89
CA ALA A 21 19.21 -2.10 -2.31
C ALA A 21 17.77 -1.89 -2.83
N PRO A 22 16.89 -2.91 -2.79
CA PRO A 22 15.50 -2.75 -3.18
C PRO A 22 14.81 -1.60 -2.42
N LEU A 23 13.98 -0.83 -3.10
CA LEU A 23 13.18 0.21 -2.46
C LEU A 23 11.83 -0.34 -2.00
N LEU A 24 11.32 0.26 -0.93
CA LEU A 24 10.03 -0.08 -0.36
C LEU A 24 9.13 1.15 -0.42
N VAL A 25 7.86 0.95 -0.74
CA VAL A 25 6.81 1.93 -0.49
C VAL A 25 5.84 1.27 0.47
N SER A 26 5.89 1.63 1.74
CA SER A 26 5.13 0.95 2.80
C SER A 26 3.63 1.04 2.59
N HIS A 27 3.14 2.12 1.97
CA HIS A 27 1.72 2.34 1.72
C HIS A 27 1.51 3.32 0.55
N SER A 28 0.98 2.80 -0.56
CA SER A 28 0.45 3.58 -1.67
C SER A 28 -0.47 2.74 -2.56
N ASN A 29 -1.16 3.39 -3.49
CA ASN A 29 -2.03 2.75 -4.48
C ASN A 29 -1.67 3.20 -5.91
N ALA A 30 -2.41 2.71 -6.91
CA ALA A 30 -2.20 3.03 -8.32
C ALA A 30 -2.86 4.34 -8.76
N CYS A 31 -2.07 5.26 -9.31
CA CYS A 31 -2.56 6.56 -9.81
C CYS A 31 -3.50 6.41 -11.01
N THR A 32 -3.29 5.36 -11.82
CA THR A 32 -4.14 5.04 -12.98
C THR A 32 -5.59 4.77 -12.60
N LEU A 33 -5.85 4.21 -11.42
CA LEU A 33 -7.21 3.99 -10.92
C LEU A 33 -7.77 5.22 -10.20
N THR A 34 -6.95 5.85 -9.36
CA THR A 34 -7.33 7.05 -8.61
C THR A 34 -6.20 8.07 -8.70
N ASP A 35 -6.42 9.12 -9.49
CA ASP A 35 -5.50 10.25 -9.64
C ASP A 35 -5.42 11.05 -8.34
N HIS A 36 -4.41 10.73 -7.54
CA HIS A 36 -4.20 11.28 -6.21
C HIS A 36 -2.68 11.42 -5.96
N PRO A 37 -2.19 12.52 -5.38
CA PRO A 37 -0.75 12.77 -5.21
C PRO A 37 -0.03 11.77 -4.29
N ARG A 38 -0.77 10.98 -3.52
CA ARG A 38 -0.20 9.87 -2.72
C ARG A 38 -0.06 8.55 -3.48
N ASN A 39 -0.64 8.43 -4.66
CA ASN A 39 -0.60 7.23 -5.47
C ASN A 39 0.60 7.22 -6.40
N LEU A 40 1.12 6.03 -6.69
CA LEU A 40 2.24 5.82 -7.58
C LEU A 40 1.78 5.80 -9.03
N THR A 41 2.56 6.44 -9.88
CA THR A 41 2.45 6.26 -11.33
C THR A 41 2.91 4.86 -11.74
N ASP A 42 2.45 4.38 -12.90
CA ASP A 42 2.88 3.10 -13.45
C ASP A 42 4.41 2.98 -13.58
N ASP A 43 5.07 4.07 -13.97
CA ASP A 43 6.54 4.09 -14.12
C ASP A 43 7.24 3.88 -12.77
N GLN A 44 6.71 4.48 -11.69
CA GLN A 44 7.25 4.26 -10.35
C GLN A 44 7.04 2.81 -9.91
N MET A 45 5.84 2.27 -10.11
CA MET A 45 5.52 0.88 -9.78
C MET A 45 6.42 -0.13 -10.53
N LYS A 46 6.61 0.06 -11.84
CA LYS A 46 7.52 -0.76 -12.66
C LYS A 46 8.96 -0.65 -12.18
N ALA A 47 9.42 0.56 -11.83
CA ALA A 47 10.77 0.77 -11.34
C ALA A 47 11.02 0.06 -9.99
N ILE A 48 10.05 0.08 -9.08
CA ILE A 48 10.12 -0.67 -7.81
C ILE A 48 10.24 -2.16 -8.09
N ALA A 49 9.39 -2.69 -8.97
CA ALA A 49 9.41 -4.11 -9.34
C ALA A 49 10.76 -4.52 -9.94
N GLN A 50 11.28 -3.74 -10.89
CA GLN A 50 12.58 -3.99 -11.54
C GLN A 50 13.76 -4.02 -10.56
N GLN A 51 13.70 -3.26 -9.46
CA GLN A 51 14.72 -3.27 -8.42
C GLN A 51 14.50 -4.37 -7.35
N GLY A 52 13.48 -5.21 -7.49
CA GLY A 52 13.17 -6.25 -6.52
C GLY A 52 12.37 -5.77 -5.29
N GLY A 53 11.87 -4.53 -5.32
CA GLY A 53 11.20 -3.86 -4.22
C GLY A 53 9.77 -4.34 -3.96
N LEU A 54 8.99 -3.58 -3.18
CA LEU A 54 7.56 -3.86 -3.00
C LEU A 54 6.76 -2.59 -2.69
N VAL A 55 5.44 -2.67 -2.87
CA VAL A 55 4.46 -1.65 -2.47
C VAL A 55 3.41 -2.27 -1.55
N GLY A 56 3.19 -1.65 -0.39
CA GLY A 56 2.08 -1.97 0.49
C GLY A 56 0.79 -1.27 0.07
N ILE A 57 -0.33 -2.00 0.06
CA ILE A 57 -1.66 -1.52 -0.31
C ILE A 57 -2.24 -0.60 0.77
N PHE A 58 -2.68 0.60 0.38
CA PHE A 58 -3.02 1.69 1.28
C PHE A 58 -4.53 1.86 1.44
N ALA A 59 -5.05 1.72 2.66
CA ALA A 59 -6.50 1.70 2.94
C ALA A 59 -7.06 3.03 3.48
N ILE A 60 -6.44 4.17 3.13
CA ILE A 60 -7.05 5.48 3.36
C ILE A 60 -7.99 5.82 2.19
N PRO A 61 -9.21 6.32 2.44
CA PRO A 61 -10.24 6.47 1.40
C PRO A 61 -9.86 7.32 0.18
N ASP A 62 -9.34 8.53 0.38
CA ASP A 62 -9.12 9.47 -0.72
C ASP A 62 -8.14 8.93 -1.80
N PRO A 63 -7.02 8.26 -1.42
CA PRO A 63 -6.18 7.50 -2.34
C PRO A 63 -6.83 6.27 -3.01
N VAL A 64 -7.88 5.69 -2.42
CA VAL A 64 -8.55 4.49 -2.93
C VAL A 64 -9.60 4.85 -3.97
N ALA A 65 -10.46 5.83 -3.70
CA ALA A 65 -11.45 6.30 -4.65
C ALA A 65 -11.83 7.76 -4.43
N LYS A 66 -12.26 8.45 -5.51
CA LYS A 66 -12.65 9.87 -5.45
C LYS A 66 -13.88 10.13 -4.56
N LYS A 67 -14.76 9.14 -4.40
CA LYS A 67 -15.98 9.19 -3.58
C LYS A 67 -16.32 7.79 -3.08
N ASP A 68 -16.85 7.71 -1.87
CA ASP A 68 -17.42 6.50 -1.28
C ASP A 68 -16.54 5.23 -1.45
N ALA A 69 -15.25 5.37 -1.14
CA ALA A 69 -14.28 4.29 -1.26
C ALA A 69 -14.74 3.03 -0.52
N SER A 70 -14.67 1.89 -1.19
CA SER A 70 -15.10 0.59 -0.67
C SER A 70 -13.99 -0.45 -0.70
N LEU A 71 -14.16 -1.55 0.03
CA LEU A 71 -13.24 -2.69 -0.02
C LEU A 71 -13.02 -3.19 -1.46
N GLU A 72 -14.06 -3.15 -2.30
CA GLU A 72 -13.95 -3.52 -3.72
C GLU A 72 -13.03 -2.57 -4.51
N ASP A 73 -13.05 -1.26 -4.23
CA ASP A 73 -12.09 -0.31 -4.82
C ASP A 73 -10.66 -0.63 -4.39
N LEU A 74 -10.46 -0.98 -3.12
CA LEU A 74 -9.16 -1.36 -2.59
C LEU A 74 -8.64 -2.64 -3.26
N LEU A 75 -9.48 -3.66 -3.43
CA LEU A 75 -9.14 -4.90 -4.12
C LEU A 75 -8.81 -4.67 -5.60
N ARG A 76 -9.51 -3.75 -6.29
CA ARG A 76 -9.14 -3.33 -7.65
C ARG A 76 -7.74 -2.73 -7.73
N HIS A 77 -7.29 -2.00 -6.70
CA HIS A 77 -5.89 -1.57 -6.62
C HIS A 77 -4.94 -2.75 -6.47
N VAL A 78 -5.28 -3.76 -5.66
CA VAL A 78 -4.49 -5.00 -5.56
C VAL A 78 -4.36 -5.66 -6.94
N ASP A 79 -5.48 -5.90 -7.63
CA ASP A 79 -5.50 -6.55 -8.95
C ASP A 79 -4.62 -5.82 -9.95
N TYR A 80 -4.79 -4.50 -10.04
CA TYR A 80 -4.05 -3.66 -10.97
C TYR A 80 -2.55 -3.69 -10.68
N MET A 81 -2.17 -3.54 -9.41
CA MET A 81 -0.77 -3.52 -8.99
C MET A 81 -0.11 -4.89 -9.19
N VAL A 82 -0.80 -5.98 -8.87
CA VAL A 82 -0.31 -7.34 -9.15
C VAL A 82 -0.14 -7.56 -10.65
N GLY A 83 -1.11 -7.13 -11.47
CA GLY A 83 -1.02 -7.24 -12.93
C GLY A 83 0.12 -6.43 -13.55
N LEU A 84 0.48 -5.30 -12.94
CA LEU A 84 1.54 -4.41 -13.44
C LEU A 84 2.94 -4.78 -12.93
N MET A 85 3.04 -5.11 -11.65
CA MET A 85 4.31 -5.29 -10.94
C MET A 85 4.69 -6.75 -10.78
N GLY A 86 3.72 -7.66 -10.68
CA GLY A 86 3.91 -9.04 -10.21
C GLY A 86 3.48 -9.20 -8.75
N ILE A 87 2.97 -10.40 -8.42
CA ILE A 87 2.44 -10.73 -7.08
C ILE A 87 3.50 -10.56 -5.99
N GLU A 88 4.77 -10.82 -6.31
CA GLU A 88 5.90 -10.76 -5.39
C GLU A 88 6.23 -9.33 -4.92
N HIS A 89 5.65 -8.31 -5.57
CA HIS A 89 5.92 -6.89 -5.33
C HIS A 89 4.76 -6.16 -4.64
N VAL A 90 3.67 -6.86 -4.31
CA VAL A 90 2.50 -6.27 -3.62
C VAL A 90 2.40 -6.85 -2.22
N ALA A 91 2.11 -6.00 -1.23
CA ALA A 91 2.00 -6.42 0.16
C ALA A 91 0.93 -5.61 0.92
N LEU A 92 0.70 -5.91 2.20
CA LEU A 92 -0.17 -5.10 3.05
C LEU A 92 0.49 -3.79 3.52
N GLY A 93 -0.20 -2.67 3.39
CA GLY A 93 0.28 -1.35 3.78
C GLY A 93 -0.85 -0.46 4.32
N LEU A 94 -1.73 -1.06 5.11
CA LEU A 94 -3.10 -0.56 5.29
C LEU A 94 -3.16 0.85 5.89
N ASP A 95 -2.11 1.26 6.63
CA ASP A 95 -2.08 2.50 7.40
C ASP A 95 -3.32 2.61 8.28
N PHE A 96 -3.66 1.51 8.98
CA PHE A 96 -4.75 1.54 9.93
C PHE A 96 -4.38 2.45 11.09
N ILE A 97 -4.90 3.67 11.01
CA ILE A 97 -4.78 4.64 12.07
C ILE A 97 -5.96 4.41 13.02
N LYS A 98 -5.77 3.57 14.04
CA LYS A 98 -6.58 3.70 15.26
C LYS A 98 -6.11 4.96 15.97
N TYR A 99 -6.51 6.12 15.43
CA TYR A 99 -6.18 7.40 16.03
C TYR A 99 -7.01 7.52 17.30
N ASP A 100 -6.44 7.06 18.41
CA ASP A 100 -6.86 7.39 19.76
C ASP A 100 -6.10 8.65 20.22
N GLY A 101 -6.02 9.66 19.35
CA GLY A 101 -5.26 10.89 19.61
C GLY A 101 -6.12 12.05 20.09
N PRO A 102 -6.13 12.33 21.41
CA PRO A 102 -6.36 13.65 21.97
C PRO A 102 -5.11 14.14 22.74
N ARG A 103 -4.00 14.47 22.04
CA ARG A 103 -2.86 15.17 22.69
C ARG A 103 -2.30 16.38 21.94
N THR A 104 -2.52 16.55 20.64
CA THR A 104 -1.97 17.69 19.87
C THR A 104 -3.03 18.51 19.12
N LEU A 105 -4.19 17.93 18.78
CA LEU A 105 -5.31 18.66 18.17
C LEU A 105 -6.33 19.01 19.26
N LYS A 106 -6.47 20.30 19.58
CA LYS A 106 -7.44 20.80 20.58
C LYS A 106 -8.85 20.94 20.02
N ASP A 107 -8.97 21.08 18.70
CA ASP A 107 -10.24 21.33 18.03
C ASP A 107 -10.89 20.02 17.61
N ARG A 108 -11.96 19.61 18.29
CA ARG A 108 -12.75 18.41 17.97
C ARG A 108 -13.48 18.50 16.62
N ASN A 109 -13.58 19.69 16.03
CA ASN A 109 -14.15 19.90 14.70
C ASN A 109 -13.07 19.87 13.60
N HIS A 110 -11.80 19.65 13.96
CA HIS A 110 -10.73 19.52 12.96
C HIS A 110 -11.06 18.38 11.99
N PRO A 111 -10.90 18.55 10.67
CA PRO A 111 -11.24 17.52 9.68
C PRO A 111 -10.60 16.15 9.94
N LEU A 112 -9.42 16.13 10.57
CA LEU A 112 -8.73 14.90 11.02
C LEU A 112 -9.43 14.15 12.16
N HIS A 113 -10.43 14.73 12.83
CA HIS A 113 -11.32 14.01 13.75
C HIS A 113 -12.45 13.28 13.02
N LYS A 114 -12.74 13.63 11.77
CA LYS A 114 -13.70 12.88 10.97
C LYS A 114 -13.01 11.59 10.50
N ARG A 115 -13.34 10.50 11.17
CA ARG A 115 -12.96 9.15 10.75
C ARG A 115 -13.67 8.84 9.43
N VAL A 116 -12.94 8.94 8.33
CA VAL A 116 -13.38 8.46 7.00
C VAL A 116 -12.60 7.19 6.75
N TYR A 117 -13.32 6.10 6.48
CA TYR A 117 -12.76 4.78 6.30
C TYR A 117 -13.19 4.20 4.95
N VAL A 118 -12.45 3.18 4.50
CA VAL A 118 -12.85 2.38 3.34
C VAL A 118 -14.05 1.55 3.80
N LYS A 119 -15.18 1.72 3.12
CA LYS A 119 -16.42 1.04 3.47
C LYS A 119 -16.22 -0.47 3.41
N ASP A 120 -16.74 -1.17 4.42
CA ASP A 120 -16.61 -2.62 4.64
C ASP A 120 -15.17 -3.08 4.99
N PHE A 121 -14.26 -2.13 5.25
CA PHE A 121 -12.88 -2.34 5.66
C PHE A 121 -12.36 -1.21 6.57
N GLU A 122 -13.04 -1.02 7.70
CA GLU A 122 -12.84 0.14 8.57
C GLU A 122 -11.78 -0.06 9.65
N GLU A 123 -11.61 -1.30 10.15
CA GLU A 123 -10.69 -1.62 11.24
C GLU A 123 -9.89 -2.90 10.95
N ILE A 124 -8.87 -3.19 11.78
CA ILE A 124 -8.01 -4.36 11.60
C ILE A 124 -8.79 -5.67 11.73
N GLU A 125 -9.88 -5.65 12.49
CA GLU A 125 -10.83 -6.74 12.66
C GLU A 125 -11.54 -7.11 11.34
N ASP A 126 -11.56 -6.22 10.34
CA ASP A 126 -12.12 -6.48 9.01
C ASP A 126 -11.13 -7.18 8.06
N LEU A 127 -9.89 -7.46 8.48
CA LEU A 127 -8.90 -8.18 7.68
C LEU A 127 -9.42 -9.50 7.07
N PRO A 128 -10.25 -10.32 7.75
CA PRO A 128 -10.87 -11.49 7.14
C PRO A 128 -11.70 -11.16 5.89
N ARG A 129 -12.41 -10.02 5.85
CA ARG A 129 -13.20 -9.61 4.67
C ARG A 129 -12.31 -9.28 3.47
N PHE A 130 -11.13 -8.69 3.72
CA PHE A 130 -10.14 -8.44 2.67
C PHE A 130 -9.59 -9.75 2.12
N ILE A 131 -9.30 -10.73 2.98
CA ILE A 131 -8.88 -12.07 2.56
C ILE A 131 -9.95 -12.75 1.71
N GLU A 132 -11.21 -12.77 2.17
CA GLU A 132 -12.34 -13.29 1.39
C GLU A 132 -12.52 -12.54 0.06
N GLY A 133 -12.23 -11.24 0.05
CA GLY A 133 -12.17 -10.41 -1.14
C GLY A 133 -11.13 -10.90 -2.15
N LEU A 134 -9.90 -11.11 -1.70
CA LEU A 134 -8.83 -11.67 -2.53
C LEU A 134 -9.23 -13.05 -3.09
N GLU A 135 -9.84 -13.93 -2.28
CA GLU A 135 -10.32 -15.23 -2.74
C GLU A 135 -11.37 -15.08 -3.86
N ARG A 136 -12.32 -14.15 -3.72
CA ARG A 136 -13.32 -13.84 -4.76
C ARG A 136 -12.70 -13.30 -6.05
N HIS A 137 -11.57 -12.59 -5.95
CA HIS A 137 -10.80 -12.11 -7.10
C HIS A 137 -9.92 -13.21 -7.74
N GLY A 138 -9.93 -14.42 -7.17
CA GLY A 138 -9.25 -15.59 -7.72
C GLY A 138 -7.82 -15.80 -7.22
N TYR A 139 -7.38 -15.04 -6.21
CA TYR A 139 -6.11 -15.29 -5.55
C TYR A 139 -6.14 -16.61 -4.79
N LYS A 140 -5.07 -17.39 -4.93
CA LYS A 140 -4.92 -18.66 -4.20
C LYS A 140 -4.27 -18.41 -2.85
N GLU A 141 -4.38 -19.39 -1.96
CA GLU A 141 -3.77 -19.36 -0.62
C GLU A 141 -2.30 -18.89 -0.64
N LYS A 142 -1.51 -19.37 -1.61
CA LYS A 142 -0.11 -18.96 -1.79
C LYS A 142 0.04 -17.46 -2.13
N ASP A 143 -0.82 -16.94 -3.00
CA ASP A 143 -0.76 -15.53 -3.40
C ASP A 143 -1.23 -14.61 -2.26
N ILE A 144 -2.24 -15.06 -1.51
CA ILE A 144 -2.72 -14.39 -0.30
C ILE A 144 -1.60 -14.35 0.74
N ALA A 145 -0.95 -15.47 1.04
CA ALA A 145 0.19 -15.51 1.96
C ALA A 145 1.33 -14.56 1.54
N ALA A 146 1.60 -14.49 0.22
CA ALA A 146 2.57 -13.55 -0.34
C ALA A 146 2.23 -12.10 0.00
N ILE A 147 0.99 -11.67 -0.28
CA ILE A 147 0.49 -10.32 0.02
C ILE A 147 0.49 -10.04 1.53
N LEU A 148 0.05 -11.01 2.35
CA LEU A 148 -0.10 -10.83 3.79
C LEU A 148 1.23 -10.66 4.53
N GLY A 149 2.35 -11.14 3.99
CA GLY A 149 3.64 -10.89 4.61
C GLY A 149 4.86 -11.58 4.02
N GLU A 150 4.72 -12.66 3.24
CA GLU A 150 5.91 -13.35 2.72
C GLU A 150 6.72 -12.46 1.77
N ASN A 151 6.08 -11.56 1.04
CA ASN A 151 6.76 -10.57 0.21
C ASN A 151 7.61 -9.59 1.02
N TYR A 152 7.09 -9.10 2.16
CA TYR A 152 7.89 -8.31 3.09
C TYR A 152 9.09 -9.09 3.60
N LEU A 153 8.88 -10.34 4.04
CA LEU A 153 9.95 -11.18 4.55
C LEU A 153 11.04 -11.42 3.50
N ARG A 154 10.65 -11.66 2.24
CA ARG A 154 11.59 -11.81 1.11
C ARG A 154 12.46 -10.57 0.94
N VAL A 155 11.83 -9.40 0.82
CA VAL A 155 12.53 -8.13 0.56
C VAL A 155 13.40 -7.73 1.76
N LEU A 156 12.89 -7.82 2.98
CA LEU A 156 13.65 -7.48 4.18
C LEU A 156 14.87 -8.40 4.37
N LYS A 157 14.73 -9.71 4.10
CA LYS A 157 15.87 -10.64 4.16
C LYS A 157 16.97 -10.30 3.17
N SER A 158 16.63 -9.86 1.95
CA SER A 158 17.65 -9.44 0.97
C SER A 158 18.44 -8.19 1.36
N MET A 159 17.99 -7.43 2.37
CA MET A 159 18.67 -6.23 2.86
C MET A 159 19.50 -6.46 4.12
N LEU A 160 19.38 -7.63 4.75
CA LEU A 160 20.17 -7.95 5.92
C LEU A 160 21.60 -8.31 5.50
N PRO A 161 22.62 -7.99 6.32
CA PRO A 161 23.99 -8.43 6.06
C PRO A 161 24.04 -9.96 5.94
N GLU A 162 24.89 -10.46 5.05
CA GLU A 162 25.26 -11.88 5.06
C GLU A 162 25.87 -12.21 6.43
N ARG A 163 25.36 -13.29 7.05
CA ARG A 163 25.84 -13.76 8.36
C ARG A 163 27.03 -14.69 8.20
#